data_AF-A0A927ZI82-F1
#
_entry.id   AF-A0A927ZI82-F1
#
_cell.length_a   1.000
_cell.length_b   1.000
_cell.length_c   1.000
_cell.angle_alpha   90.00
_cell.angle_beta   90.00
_cell.angle_gamma   90.00
#
_symmetry.space_group_name_H-M   'P 1'
#
loop_
_entity.id
_entity.type
_entity.pdbx_description
1 polymer ?
#
loop_
_entity_poly.entity_id
_entity_poly.type
_entity_poly.pdbx_seq_one_letter_code
_entity_poly.pdbx_strand_id
1 'polypeptide(L)'
;MNKNTGFYGEVMPLTRLQDGKAMPIYRDAGVYFDEAGMRTERQMKVNGQTFFVTSVFPTVAIATPTEKIIKLIDLDVMKKAE
;
A
#
# COMPACT_ATOMS: atom_id res chain seq x y z
N MET A 1 -25.55 0.13 14.16
CA MET A 1 -24.10 0.31 13.98
C MET A 1 -23.75 -0.07 12.54
N ASN A 2 -23.52 0.92 11.67
CA ASN A 2 -23.34 0.68 10.24
C ASN A 2 -21.93 0.13 9.98
N LYS A 3 -21.85 -1.08 9.40
CA LYS A 3 -20.64 -1.92 9.34
C LYS A 3 -19.89 -1.84 8.00
N ASN A 4 -20.23 -0.90 7.11
CA ASN A 4 -19.66 -0.82 5.78
C ASN A 4 -18.56 0.25 5.66
N THR A 5 -17.32 -0.20 5.62
CA THR A 5 -16.17 0.50 5.03
C THR A 5 -15.64 -0.40 3.94
N GLY A 6 -16.00 -0.07 2.70
CA GLY A 6 -15.95 -0.93 1.51
C GLY A 6 -14.62 -1.54 1.09
N PHE A 7 -14.67 -2.33 0.03
CA PHE A 7 -13.53 -2.66 -0.83
C PHE A 7 -13.53 -1.74 -2.06
N TYR A 8 -12.37 -1.59 -2.73
CA TYR A 8 -12.27 -0.86 -4.01
C TYR A 8 -13.29 -1.44 -5.02
N GLY A 9 -14.24 -0.61 -5.44
CA GLY A 9 -15.22 -0.94 -6.50
C GLY A 9 -16.60 -1.42 -6.04
N GLU A 10 -16.79 -1.79 -4.76
CA GLU A 10 -18.07 -2.38 -4.31
C GLU A 10 -18.87 -1.51 -3.33
N VAL A 11 -18.20 -0.66 -2.52
CA VAL A 11 -18.88 0.17 -1.51
C VAL A 11 -18.11 1.48 -1.30
N MET A 12 -18.83 2.58 -1.08
CA MET A 12 -18.25 3.89 -0.71
C MET A 12 -17.42 3.76 0.58
N PRO A 13 -16.13 4.10 0.57
CA PRO A 13 -15.31 4.07 1.78
C PRO A 13 -15.77 5.14 2.78
N LEU A 14 -15.58 4.90 4.09
CA LEU A 14 -15.71 6.00 5.05
C LEU A 14 -14.59 7.00 4.77
N THR A 15 -14.85 8.28 5.00
CA THR A 15 -13.85 9.33 4.80
C THR A 15 -13.51 9.95 6.14
N ARG A 16 -12.22 10.08 6.44
CA ARG A 16 -11.71 10.85 7.58
C ARG A 16 -11.09 12.13 7.07
N LEU A 17 -11.38 13.23 7.75
CA LEU A 17 -10.65 14.48 7.54
C LEU A 17 -9.44 14.49 8.47
N GLN A 18 -8.25 14.65 7.91
CA GLN A 18 -7.02 14.81 8.67
C GLN A 18 -6.15 15.87 7.97
N ASP A 19 -5.73 16.89 8.71
CA ASP A 19 -4.90 18.00 8.18
C ASP A 19 -5.47 18.65 6.91
N GLY A 20 -6.80 18.82 6.86
CA GLY A 20 -7.51 19.40 5.72
C GLY A 20 -7.64 18.46 4.50
N LYS A 21 -7.13 17.23 4.57
CA LYS A 21 -7.23 16.22 3.51
C LYS A 21 -8.29 15.18 3.84
N ALA A 22 -9.14 14.89 2.86
CA ALA A 22 -10.11 13.81 2.92
C ALA A 22 -9.43 12.48 2.58
N MET A 23 -9.57 11.50 3.48
CA MET A 23 -8.82 10.25 3.44
C MET A 23 -9.78 9.06 3.50
N PRO A 24 -9.73 8.12 2.54
CA PRO A 24 -10.57 6.93 2.59
C PRO A 24 -10.09 5.97 3.68
N ILE A 25 -11.04 5.45 4.46
CA ILE A 25 -10.86 4.40 5.47
C ILE A 25 -11.53 3.13 4.96
N TYR A 26 -10.74 2.06 4.93
CA TYR A 26 -11.19 0.71 4.60
C TYR A 26 -11.10 -0.17 5.86
N ARG A 27 -11.95 -1.20 5.98
CA ARG A 27 -11.91 -2.07 7.18
C ARG A 27 -10.58 -2.80 7.30
N ASP A 28 -10.06 -3.20 6.16
CA ASP A 28 -8.90 -4.07 6.01
C ASP A 28 -7.62 -3.28 5.78
N ALA A 29 -7.67 -1.94 5.73
CA ALA A 29 -6.52 -1.12 5.43
C ALA A 29 -6.31 0.06 6.40
N GLY A 30 -5.08 0.20 6.89
CA GLY A 30 -4.58 1.38 7.58
C GLY A 30 -3.82 2.29 6.61
N VAL A 31 -4.13 3.58 6.60
CA VAL A 31 -3.43 4.57 5.78
C VAL A 31 -2.75 5.58 6.70
N TYR A 32 -1.45 5.82 6.47
CA TYR A 32 -0.58 6.62 7.31
C TYR A 32 0.19 7.62 6.45
N PHE A 33 0.37 8.83 6.98
CA PHE A 33 1.14 9.89 6.35
C PHE A 33 2.17 10.41 7.34
N ASP A 34 3.36 10.64 6.84
CA ASP A 34 4.46 11.32 7.54
C ASP A 34 5.25 12.19 6.54
N GLU A 35 6.37 12.75 6.97
CA GLU A 35 7.25 13.56 6.12
C GLU A 35 7.86 12.76 4.95
N ALA A 36 8.04 11.45 5.12
CA ALA A 36 8.62 10.57 4.12
C ALA A 36 7.61 10.15 3.04
N GLY A 37 6.31 10.13 3.36
CA GLY A 37 5.23 9.98 2.40
C GLY A 37 4.00 9.29 2.95
N MET A 38 3.37 8.47 2.10
CA MET A 38 2.18 7.69 2.44
C MET A 38 2.51 6.21 2.55
N ARG A 39 2.07 5.57 3.62
CA ARG A 39 2.10 4.11 3.79
C ARG A 39 0.68 3.58 3.90
N THR A 40 0.38 2.52 3.17
CA THR A 40 -0.87 1.76 3.32
C THR A 40 -0.56 0.35 3.76
N GLU A 41 -1.19 -0.12 4.82
CA GLU A 41 -1.11 -1.50 5.30
C GLU A 41 -2.45 -2.17 5.06
N ARG A 42 -2.46 -3.38 4.52
CA ARG A 42 -3.68 -4.14 4.23
C ARG A 42 -3.55 -5.60 4.67
N GLN A 43 -4.61 -6.11 5.28
CA GLN A 43 -4.76 -7.54 5.54
C GLN A 43 -5.58 -8.19 4.43
N MET A 44 -4.95 -8.95 3.56
CA MET A 44 -5.60 -9.67 2.46
C MET A 44 -5.83 -11.14 2.84
N LYS A 45 -7.06 -11.64 2.69
CA LYS A 45 -7.36 -13.07 2.84
C LYS A 45 -7.50 -13.71 1.46
N VAL A 46 -6.59 -14.61 1.11
CA VAL A 46 -6.60 -15.35 -0.16
C VAL A 46 -6.60 -16.85 0.15
N ASN A 47 -7.63 -17.57 -0.29
CA ASN A 47 -7.78 -19.02 -0.07
C ASN A 47 -7.61 -19.46 1.40
N GLY A 48 -8.14 -18.69 2.35
CA GLY A 48 -8.03 -18.98 3.79
C GLY A 48 -6.71 -18.56 4.42
N GLN A 49 -5.69 -18.24 3.63
CA GLN A 49 -4.43 -17.68 4.10
C GLN A 49 -4.53 -16.16 4.26
N THR A 50 -3.94 -15.63 5.33
CA THR A 50 -3.82 -14.18 5.56
C THR A 50 -2.46 -13.69 5.09
N PHE A 51 -2.46 -12.60 4.32
CA PHE A 51 -1.30 -11.87 3.82
C PHE A 51 -1.35 -10.44 4.36
N PHE A 52 -0.23 -9.95 4.84
CA PHE A 52 -0.08 -8.55 5.26
C PHE A 52 0.72 -7.81 4.18
N VAL A 53 0.07 -6.84 3.54
CA VAL A 53 0.64 -6.08 2.43
C VAL A 53 0.88 -4.66 2.90
N THR A 54 2.13 -4.20 2.84
CA THR A 54 2.50 -2.82 3.10
C THR A 54 2.97 -2.17 1.81
N SER A 55 2.27 -1.15 1.35
CA SER A 55 2.68 -0.31 0.22
C SER A 55 3.21 1.03 0.74
N VAL A 56 4.33 1.47 0.20
CA VAL A 56 4.99 2.73 0.58
C VAL A 56 5.10 3.61 -0.66
N PHE A 57 4.53 4.80 -0.57
CA PHE A 57 4.48 5.81 -1.62
C PHE A 57 5.25 7.05 -1.12
N PRO A 58 6.50 7.25 -1.58
CA PRO A 58 7.30 8.37 -1.12
C PRO A 58 6.73 9.71 -1.60
N THR A 59 6.95 10.77 -0.82
CA THR A 59 6.54 12.14 -1.19
C THR A 59 7.18 12.60 -2.51
N VAL A 60 8.41 12.15 -2.77
CA VAL A 60 9.15 12.40 -4.02
C VAL A 60 9.44 11.07 -4.69
N ALA A 61 9.01 10.93 -5.94
CA ALA A 61 9.30 9.74 -6.73
C ALA A 61 10.77 9.72 -7.16
N ILE A 62 11.55 8.81 -6.58
CA ILE A 62 12.98 8.62 -6.93
C ILE A 62 13.19 7.59 -8.05
N ALA A 63 12.24 6.68 -8.24
CA ALA A 63 12.25 5.63 -9.26
C ALA A 63 10.85 5.01 -9.37
N THR A 64 10.49 4.53 -10.56
CA THR A 64 9.27 3.76 -10.80
C THR A 64 9.37 2.35 -10.20
N PRO A 65 8.25 1.68 -9.89
CA PRO A 65 8.27 0.28 -9.47
C PRO A 65 9.02 -0.63 -10.45
N THR A 66 8.85 -0.40 -11.75
CA THR A 66 9.54 -1.15 -12.82
C THR A 66 11.05 -1.01 -12.74
N GLU A 67 11.56 0.23 -12.59
CA GLU A 67 13.00 0.48 -12.44
C GLU A 67 13.58 -0.20 -11.20
N LYS A 68 12.84 -0.25 -10.10
CA LYS A 68 13.27 -0.96 -8.88
C LYS A 68 13.33 -2.48 -9.10
N ILE A 69 12.34 -3.04 -9.79
CA ILE A 69 12.31 -4.48 -10.10
C ILE A 69 13.48 -4.85 -11.01
N ILE A 70 13.74 -4.08 -12.06
CA ILE A 70 14.88 -4.31 -12.97
C ILE A 70 16.19 -4.32 -12.18
N LYS A 71 16.42 -3.31 -11.32
CA LYS A 71 17.62 -3.27 -10.46
C LYS A 71 17.76 -4.48 -9.54
N LEU A 72 16.65 -5.00 -9.00
CA LEU A 72 16.69 -6.20 -8.16
C LEU A 72 17.03 -7.45 -8.96
N ILE A 73 16.53 -7.56 -10.20
CA ILE A 73 16.88 -8.65 -11.12
C ILE A 73 18.38 -8.59 -11.43
N ASP A 74 18.90 -7.43 -11.80
CA ASP A 74 20.32 -7.24 -12.11
C ASP A 74 21.21 -7.67 -10.92
N LEU A 75 20.84 -7.26 -9.70
CA LEU A 75 21.56 -7.65 -8.48
C LEU A 75 21.52 -9.16 -8.18
N ASP A 76 20.40 -9.83 -8.45
CA ASP A 76 20.29 -11.29 -8.26
C ASP A 76 21.12 -12.06 -9.29
N VAL A 77 21.14 -11.58 -10.53
CA VAL A 77 21.97 -12.16 -11.60
C VAL A 77 23.46 -12.02 -11.25
N MET A 78 23.88 -10.86 -10.77
CA MET A 78 25.28 -10.63 -10.36
C MET A 78 25.70 -11.54 -9.19
N LYS A 79 24.82 -11.81 -8.23
CA LYS A 79 25.10 -12.71 -7.10
C LYS A 79 25.27 -14.18 -7.50
N LYS A 80 24.67 -14.62 -8.60
CA LYS A 80 24.77 -16.01 -9.10
C LYS A 80 25.99 -16.24 -9.99
N ALA A 81 26.72 -15.17 -10.32
CA ALA A 81 27.93 -15.23 -11.13
C ALA A 81 29.22 -15.40 -10.29
N GLU A 82 29.11 -15.34 -8.96
CA GLU A 82 30.15 -15.72 -7.98
C GLU A 82 29.95 -17.17 -7.50
#